data_AF-A0A6N3IAX8-F1
#
_entry.id   AF-A0A6N3IAX8-F1
#
_cell.length_a   1.000
_cell.length_b   1.000
_cell.length_c   1.000
_cell.angle_alpha   90.00
_cell.angle_beta   90.00
_cell.angle_gamma   90.00
#
_symmetry.space_group_name_H-M   'P 1'
#
loop_
_entity.id
_entity.type
_entity.pdbx_description
1 polymer ?
#
loop_
_entity_poly.entity_id
_entity_poly.type
_entity_poly.pdbx_seq_one_letter_code
_entity_poly.pdbx_strand_id
1 'polypeptide(L)'
;MTAYLVLPHMRVQGANMYNAAFLLGGPPVLAAWLMAHALGRKIDMADDVLSMAFILHSYTPLGDLFHDIFSPQLRRGAAYTFGSSLNGSDYSSTNKQALSLQPVARAHMEVSLVIGIRNLATTEGIDSHIARSRLAGGAITRMGKVRLCSDASEALEHIGVGYAVMDRRDLLEREGAGNRAEQFVAALGYKPVEGDGMNWLSATCLGYAATTPFEKRSGVREGYEHAFAEPLVGLVQYVPIRRCLDGDRADQTLWRSEWATPDVYRIYQDQR
;
A
#
# COMPACT_ATOMS: atom_id res chain seq x y z
N MET A 1 21.31 10.40 -12.07
CA MET A 1 21.28 10.80 -10.64
C MET A 1 19.92 10.42 -10.09
N THR A 2 19.82 9.87 -8.87
CA THR A 2 18.51 9.57 -8.25
C THR A 2 18.06 10.78 -7.44
N ALA A 3 16.83 11.21 -7.62
CA ALA A 3 16.18 12.23 -6.81
C ALA A 3 15.04 11.60 -6.00
N TYR A 4 14.78 12.13 -4.82
CA TYR A 4 13.74 11.61 -3.93
C TYR A 4 12.54 12.56 -3.90
N LEU A 5 11.46 12.15 -4.56
CA LEU A 5 10.20 12.88 -4.59
C LEU A 5 9.40 12.60 -3.31
N VAL A 6 9.15 13.63 -2.52
CA VAL A 6 8.35 13.54 -1.30
C VAL A 6 6.92 13.93 -1.59
N LEU A 7 5.97 13.03 -1.29
CA LEU A 7 4.54 13.26 -1.25
C LEU A 7 4.08 13.29 0.22
N PRO A 8 4.12 14.45 0.89
CA PRO A 8 3.97 14.49 2.34
C PRO A 8 2.50 14.55 2.77
N HIS A 9 2.16 13.88 3.86
CA HIS A 9 0.89 14.04 4.59
C HIS A 9 -0.36 13.93 3.70
N MET A 10 -0.37 12.95 2.78
CA MET A 10 -1.53 12.61 1.98
C MET A 10 -2.64 12.05 2.87
N ARG A 11 -3.77 12.76 2.92
CA ARG A 11 -5.00 12.28 3.55
C ARG A 11 -5.79 11.47 2.55
N VAL A 12 -5.94 10.19 2.85
CA VAL A 12 -6.63 9.21 2.00
C VAL A 12 -7.93 8.78 2.67
N GLN A 13 -9.03 9.07 2.01
CA GLN A 13 -10.37 8.76 2.49
C GLN A 13 -10.87 7.45 1.88
N GLY A 14 -11.10 6.46 2.74
CA GLY A 14 -11.76 5.22 2.39
C GLY A 14 -10.87 4.28 1.58
N ALA A 15 -9.57 4.27 1.89
CA ALA A 15 -8.62 3.29 1.36
C ALA A 15 -9.06 1.87 1.74
N ASN A 16 -8.87 0.92 0.82
CA ASN A 16 -9.08 -0.49 1.07
C ASN A 16 -8.06 -0.98 2.11
N MET A 17 -8.54 -1.68 3.13
CA MET A 17 -7.69 -2.35 4.12
C MET A 17 -7.75 -3.88 4.04
N TYR A 18 -8.42 -4.40 3.02
CA TYR A 18 -8.40 -5.82 2.69
C TYR A 18 -7.20 -6.10 1.79
N ASN A 19 -6.07 -6.47 2.40
CA ASN A 19 -4.80 -6.68 1.70
C ASN A 19 -4.72 -8.06 1.05
N ALA A 20 -5.39 -9.08 1.62
CA ALA A 20 -5.54 -10.40 1.02
C ALA A 20 -6.85 -11.05 1.50
N ALA A 21 -7.26 -12.16 0.88
CA ALA A 21 -8.51 -12.86 1.21
C ALA A 21 -8.65 -13.22 2.70
N PHE A 22 -7.53 -13.48 3.36
CA PHE A 22 -7.45 -13.83 4.78
C PHE A 22 -6.84 -12.72 5.65
N LEU A 23 -6.57 -11.53 5.11
CA LEU A 23 -5.87 -10.46 5.82
C LEU A 23 -6.60 -9.12 5.70
N LEU A 24 -7.09 -8.65 6.84
CA LEU A 24 -7.67 -7.32 7.04
C LEU A 24 -6.74 -6.46 7.91
N GLY A 25 -6.55 -5.20 7.53
CA GLY A 25 -5.62 -4.28 8.17
C GLY A 25 -4.24 -4.29 7.52
N GLY A 26 -3.25 -3.71 8.20
CA GLY A 26 -1.90 -3.55 7.67
C GLY A 26 -1.75 -2.40 6.66
N PRO A 27 -0.51 -1.98 6.36
CA PRO A 27 -0.25 -0.85 5.47
C PRO A 27 -0.33 -1.29 4.00
N PRO A 28 -1.00 -0.53 3.11
CA PRO A 28 -1.15 -0.90 1.70
C PRO A 28 0.11 -0.58 0.86
N VAL A 29 1.26 -1.15 1.24
CA VAL A 29 2.58 -0.83 0.66
C VAL A 29 2.65 -1.17 -0.83
N LEU A 30 2.16 -2.34 -1.24
CA LEU A 30 2.13 -2.72 -2.66
C LEU A 30 1.25 -1.77 -3.49
N ALA A 31 0.10 -1.34 -2.95
CA ALA A 31 -0.74 -0.36 -3.63
C ALA A 31 -0.05 1.00 -3.76
N ALA A 32 0.73 1.41 -2.75
CA ALA A 32 1.55 2.62 -2.82
C ALA A 32 2.67 2.50 -3.87
N TRP A 33 3.32 1.35 -3.96
CA TRP A 33 4.31 1.06 -5.01
C TRP A 33 3.69 1.21 -6.40
N LEU A 34 2.53 0.58 -6.63
CA LEU A 34 1.84 0.66 -7.91
C LEU A 34 1.31 2.07 -8.20
N MET A 35 0.98 2.87 -7.17
CA MET A 35 0.66 4.29 -7.33
C MET A 35 1.89 5.09 -7.77
N ALA A 36 3.06 4.84 -7.17
CA ALA A 36 4.32 5.48 -7.58
C ALA A 36 4.66 5.15 -9.04
N HIS A 37 4.51 3.89 -9.45
CA HIS A 37 4.67 3.47 -10.85
C HIS A 37 3.63 4.12 -11.78
N ALA A 38 2.38 4.25 -11.33
CA ALA A 38 1.34 4.94 -12.09
C ALA A 38 1.61 6.45 -12.25
N LEU A 39 2.17 7.10 -11.23
CA LEU A 39 2.65 8.47 -11.31
C LEU A 39 3.80 8.55 -12.33
N GLY A 40 4.79 7.66 -12.25
CA GLY A 40 5.88 7.55 -13.21
C GLY A 40 5.37 7.50 -14.65
N ARG A 41 4.41 6.62 -14.95
CA ARG A 41 3.76 6.57 -16.28
C ARG A 41 3.08 7.87 -16.71
N LYS A 42 2.53 8.65 -15.78
CA LYS A 42 1.85 9.91 -16.12
C LYS A 42 2.81 11.04 -16.46
N ILE A 43 4.03 10.96 -15.96
CA ILE A 43 5.09 11.94 -16.22
C ILE A 43 6.16 11.42 -17.19
N ASP A 44 5.89 10.29 -17.86
CA ASP A 44 6.80 9.62 -18.81
C ASP A 44 8.13 9.13 -18.18
N MET A 45 8.06 8.66 -16.94
CA MET A 45 9.21 8.22 -16.12
C MET A 45 8.90 6.90 -15.39
N ALA A 46 8.14 6.00 -16.01
CA ALA A 46 7.71 4.75 -15.38
C ALA A 46 8.90 3.85 -15.03
N ASP A 47 9.79 3.64 -15.99
CA ASP A 47 11.00 2.81 -15.86
C ASP A 47 12.07 3.49 -14.98
N ASP A 48 11.85 4.75 -14.61
CA ASP A 48 12.71 5.55 -13.76
C ASP A 48 12.30 5.53 -12.29
N VAL A 49 11.17 4.92 -11.92
CA VAL A 49 10.79 4.71 -10.51
C VAL A 49 11.63 3.56 -9.95
N LEU A 50 12.59 3.88 -9.07
CA LEU A 50 13.58 2.95 -8.55
C LEU A 50 13.25 2.42 -7.16
N SER A 51 12.57 3.22 -6.34
CA SER A 51 12.26 2.89 -4.95
C SER A 51 11.09 3.68 -4.37
N MET A 52 10.53 3.20 -3.25
CA MET A 52 9.46 3.89 -2.52
C MET A 52 9.54 3.61 -1.01
N ALA A 53 9.56 4.63 -0.16
CA ALA A 53 9.31 4.48 1.27
C ALA A 53 7.84 4.80 1.59
N PHE A 54 7.21 3.96 2.42
CA PHE A 54 5.85 4.17 2.91
C PHE A 54 5.90 4.60 4.38
N ILE A 55 5.38 5.80 4.67
CA ILE A 55 5.31 6.34 6.02
C ILE A 55 3.84 6.44 6.42
N LEU A 56 3.48 5.78 7.52
CA LEU A 56 2.17 5.90 8.13
C LEU A 56 2.18 6.96 9.25
N HIS A 57 1.25 7.91 9.19
CA HIS A 57 1.03 8.89 10.27
C HIS A 57 -0.18 8.54 11.11
N SER A 58 -1.28 8.15 10.46
CA SER A 58 -2.51 7.74 11.14
C SER A 58 -3.27 6.73 10.32
N TYR A 59 -4.04 5.90 11.02
CA TYR A 59 -4.86 4.84 10.44
C TYR A 59 -6.14 4.68 11.26
N THR A 60 -7.29 4.85 10.61
CA THR A 60 -8.61 4.81 11.25
C THR A 60 -9.51 3.85 10.48
N PRO A 61 -9.66 2.60 10.93
CA PRO A 61 -10.61 1.66 10.37
C PRO A 61 -12.03 2.23 10.38
N LEU A 62 -12.78 1.97 9.31
CA LEU A 62 -14.18 2.34 9.19
C LEU A 62 -15.04 1.14 9.57
N GLY A 63 -15.54 1.15 10.80
CA GLY A 63 -16.37 0.11 11.37
C GLY A 63 -16.67 0.40 12.82
N ASP A 64 -17.44 -0.47 13.44
CA ASP A 64 -17.80 -0.38 14.84
C ASP A 64 -17.08 -1.48 15.62
N LEU A 65 -16.67 -1.17 16.85
CA LEU A 65 -16.09 -2.14 17.77
C LEU A 65 -17.17 -2.54 18.78
N PHE A 66 -17.46 -3.84 18.86
CA PHE A 66 -18.41 -4.37 19.84
C PHE A 66 -17.76 -5.57 20.54
N HIS A 67 -17.58 -5.48 21.87
CA HIS A 67 -16.87 -6.50 22.67
C HIS A 67 -15.51 -6.92 22.06
N ASP A 68 -14.67 -5.93 21.71
CA ASP A 68 -13.36 -6.13 21.07
C ASP A 68 -13.39 -6.81 19.68
N ILE A 69 -14.58 -7.03 19.12
CA ILE A 69 -14.77 -7.53 17.76
C ILE A 69 -15.02 -6.35 16.84
N PHE A 70 -14.13 -6.15 15.88
CA PHE A 70 -14.27 -5.13 14.85
C PHE A 70 -15.23 -5.59 13.75
N SER A 71 -16.29 -4.82 13.53
CA SER A 71 -17.28 -5.00 12.46
C SER A 71 -17.09 -3.91 11.40
N PRO A 72 -16.55 -4.25 10.20
CA PRO A 72 -16.37 -3.27 9.13
C PRO A 72 -17.69 -2.63 8.70
N GLN A 73 -17.65 -1.37 8.28
CA GLN A 73 -18.79 -0.71 7.66
C GLN A 73 -19.27 -1.50 6.43
N LEU A 74 -20.55 -1.84 6.41
CA LEU A 74 -21.20 -2.38 5.23
C LEU A 74 -21.53 -1.23 4.27
N ARG A 75 -21.32 -1.47 2.98
CA ARG A 75 -21.87 -0.62 1.94
C ARG A 75 -22.79 -1.45 1.06
N ARG A 76 -23.89 -0.84 0.63
CA ARG A 76 -24.61 -1.36 -0.52
C ARG A 76 -23.64 -1.31 -1.71
N GLY A 77 -23.52 -2.43 -2.43
CA GLY A 77 -22.73 -2.50 -3.67
C GLY A 77 -23.11 -1.33 -4.58
N ALA A 78 -22.11 -0.74 -5.23
CA ALA A 78 -22.18 0.57 -5.85
C ALA A 78 -23.49 0.86 -6.62
N ALA A 79 -24.23 1.86 -6.14
CA ALA A 79 -24.99 2.77 -6.96
C ALA A 79 -24.88 4.15 -6.29
N TYR A 80 -23.82 4.89 -6.62
CA TYR A 80 -23.95 6.34 -6.67
C TYR A 80 -24.84 6.62 -7.88
N THR A 81 -26.15 6.65 -7.68
CA THR A 81 -27.08 7.18 -8.66
C THR A 81 -27.54 8.53 -8.15
N PHE A 82 -26.78 9.58 -8.51
CA PHE A 82 -27.33 10.92 -8.48
C PHE A 82 -28.19 11.07 -9.73
N GLY A 83 -29.49 10.82 -9.59
CA GLY A 83 -30.40 10.88 -10.71
C GLY A 83 -31.84 11.23 -10.33
N SER A 84 -32.13 12.52 -10.32
CA SER A 84 -33.24 13.02 -11.14
C SER A 84 -32.69 14.06 -12.13
N SER A 85 -31.95 13.58 -13.13
CA SER A 85 -31.78 14.33 -14.38
C SER A 85 -32.81 13.83 -15.40
N LEU A 86 -33.26 14.75 -16.27
CA LEU A 86 -34.47 14.66 -17.10
C LEU A 86 -34.63 13.45 -18.04
N ASN A 87 -33.68 12.51 -18.16
CA ASN A 87 -33.63 11.54 -19.27
C ASN A 87 -33.40 10.06 -18.89
N GLY A 88 -33.74 9.60 -17.69
CA GLY A 88 -33.72 8.15 -17.47
C GLY A 88 -34.06 7.72 -16.05
N SER A 89 -35.07 6.88 -15.94
CA SER A 89 -35.46 6.19 -14.71
C SER A 89 -34.28 5.46 -14.10
N ASP A 90 -33.85 5.94 -12.94
CA ASP A 90 -32.86 5.32 -12.08
C ASP A 90 -33.30 3.90 -11.65
N TYR A 91 -32.34 3.03 -11.36
CA TYR A 91 -32.54 1.65 -10.94
C TYR A 91 -33.40 1.59 -9.67
N SER A 92 -34.70 1.42 -9.89
CA SER A 92 -35.73 1.36 -8.86
C SER A 92 -35.45 0.29 -7.79
N SER A 93 -35.67 0.66 -6.54
CA SER A 93 -35.83 -0.20 -5.35
C SER A 93 -36.87 -1.33 -5.50
N THR A 94 -37.55 -1.41 -6.64
CA THR A 94 -38.45 -2.51 -7.03
C THR A 94 -37.78 -3.64 -7.80
N ASN A 95 -36.48 -3.54 -8.14
CA ASN A 95 -35.78 -4.63 -8.82
C ASN A 95 -35.52 -5.80 -7.86
N LYS A 96 -36.05 -6.99 -8.18
CA LYS A 96 -35.80 -8.26 -7.46
C LYS A 96 -34.31 -8.65 -7.42
N GLN A 97 -33.48 -8.01 -8.25
CA GLN A 97 -32.02 -8.17 -8.28
C GLN A 97 -31.31 -7.01 -7.58
N ALA A 98 -31.73 -6.65 -6.36
CA ALA A 98 -30.97 -5.73 -5.54
C ALA A 98 -29.51 -6.21 -5.42
N LEU A 99 -28.55 -5.34 -5.73
CA LEU A 99 -27.12 -5.65 -5.67
C LEU A 99 -26.79 -6.20 -4.28
N SER A 100 -26.08 -7.32 -4.23
CA SER A 100 -25.68 -7.95 -2.97
C SER A 100 -24.88 -6.96 -2.11
N LEU A 101 -25.17 -6.95 -0.80
CA LEU A 101 -24.32 -6.24 0.16
C LEU A 101 -22.90 -6.76 0.04
N GLN A 102 -21.94 -5.84 -0.06
CA GLN A 102 -20.52 -6.19 -0.07
C GLN A 102 -19.93 -5.64 1.23
N PRO A 103 -19.31 -6.48 2.08
CA PRO A 103 -18.50 -5.96 3.17
C PRO A 103 -17.34 -5.18 2.57
N VAL A 104 -17.14 -3.94 3.00
CA VAL A 104 -16.05 -3.10 2.48
C VAL A 104 -15.15 -2.68 3.63
N ALA A 105 -14.12 -3.49 3.87
CA ALA A 105 -13.08 -3.17 4.83
C ALA A 105 -12.28 -1.96 4.32
N ARG A 106 -12.49 -0.80 4.95
CA ARG A 106 -11.82 0.45 4.58
C ARG A 106 -11.29 1.20 5.79
N ALA A 107 -10.33 2.08 5.54
CA ALA A 107 -9.79 2.99 6.54
C ALA A 107 -9.67 4.41 5.98
N HIS A 108 -9.67 5.40 6.87
CA HIS A 108 -9.05 6.69 6.62
C HIS A 108 -7.60 6.61 7.06
N MET A 109 -6.68 7.21 6.29
CA MET A 109 -5.26 7.20 6.63
C MET A 109 -4.62 8.54 6.27
N GLU A 110 -3.60 8.90 7.02
CA GLU A 110 -2.65 9.94 6.64
C GLU A 110 -1.30 9.27 6.42
N VAL A 111 -0.73 9.43 5.23
CA VAL A 111 0.50 8.75 4.80
C VAL A 111 1.43 9.72 4.10
N SER A 112 2.73 9.51 4.18
CA SER A 112 3.70 10.13 3.27
C SER A 112 4.36 9.06 2.42
N LEU A 113 4.71 9.41 1.18
CA LEU A 113 5.56 8.57 0.34
C LEU A 113 6.85 9.32 0.00
N VAL A 114 7.96 8.60 -0.02
CA VAL A 114 9.21 9.05 -0.64
C VAL A 114 9.44 8.16 -1.85
N ILE A 115 9.55 8.72 -3.04
CA ILE A 115 9.69 7.96 -4.29
C ILE A 115 11.06 8.29 -4.89
N GLY A 116 11.94 7.29 -4.99
CA GLY A 116 13.22 7.44 -5.69
C GLY A 116 13.00 7.37 -7.19
N ILE A 117 13.29 8.46 -7.90
CA ILE A 117 13.10 8.59 -9.35
C ILE A 117 14.42 8.98 -10.00
N ARG A 118 14.78 8.27 -11.07
CA ARG A 118 15.97 8.59 -11.87
C ARG A 118 15.76 9.89 -12.64
N ASN A 119 16.69 10.83 -12.54
CA ASN A 119 16.75 12.07 -13.34
C ASN A 119 15.50 12.98 -13.27
N LEU A 120 14.72 12.93 -12.18
CA LEU A 120 13.61 13.87 -11.99
C LEU A 120 14.13 15.27 -11.63
N ALA A 121 13.88 16.24 -12.51
CA ALA A 121 14.42 17.60 -12.37
C ALA A 121 13.43 18.61 -11.74
N THR A 122 12.12 18.35 -11.80
CA THR A 122 11.09 19.29 -11.35
C THR A 122 9.88 18.57 -10.74
N THR A 123 9.15 19.27 -9.87
CA THR A 123 7.88 18.79 -9.28
C THR A 123 6.65 19.38 -9.95
N GLU A 124 6.83 20.15 -11.03
CA GLU A 124 5.73 20.86 -11.69
C GLU A 124 4.63 19.90 -12.16
N GLY A 125 3.38 20.21 -11.83
CA GLY A 125 2.22 19.38 -12.20
C GLY A 125 1.97 18.15 -11.32
N ILE A 126 2.93 17.68 -10.52
CA ILE A 126 2.78 16.47 -9.69
C ILE A 126 1.61 16.60 -8.70
N ASP A 127 1.48 17.75 -8.03
CA ASP A 127 0.37 18.02 -7.10
C ASP A 127 -1.00 17.81 -7.76
N SER A 128 -1.16 18.29 -8.99
CA SER A 128 -2.40 18.18 -9.76
C SER A 128 -2.72 16.73 -10.15
N HIS A 129 -1.69 15.94 -10.46
CA HIS A 129 -1.85 14.51 -10.75
C HIS A 129 -2.22 13.70 -9.51
N ILE A 130 -1.55 13.95 -8.38
CA ILE A 130 -1.82 13.25 -7.11
C ILE A 130 -3.22 13.57 -6.59
N ALA A 131 -3.68 14.82 -6.69
CA ALA A 131 -5.03 15.21 -6.27
C ALA A 131 -6.16 14.44 -6.97
N ARG A 132 -5.90 13.89 -8.17
CA ARG A 132 -6.87 13.08 -8.95
C ARG A 132 -6.62 11.59 -8.83
N SER A 133 -5.57 11.20 -8.12
CA SER A 133 -5.15 9.81 -7.95
C SER A 133 -5.83 9.17 -6.74
N ARG A 134 -5.59 7.87 -6.58
CA ARG A 134 -6.12 7.08 -5.46
C ARG A 134 -5.02 6.22 -4.88
N LEU A 135 -5.02 6.08 -3.55
CA LEU A 135 -4.19 5.12 -2.85
C LEU A 135 -5.08 4.00 -2.30
N ALA A 136 -4.79 2.76 -2.67
CA ALA A 136 -5.58 1.58 -2.30
C ALA A 136 -7.10 1.77 -2.58
N GLY A 137 -7.44 2.45 -3.68
CA GLY A 137 -8.83 2.77 -4.05
C GLY A 137 -9.46 3.94 -3.27
N GLY A 138 -8.80 4.46 -2.22
CA GLY A 138 -9.24 5.63 -1.46
C GLY A 138 -8.91 6.95 -2.17
N ALA A 139 -9.74 7.96 -1.97
CA ALA A 139 -9.55 9.28 -2.58
C ALA A 139 -8.51 10.08 -1.78
N ILE A 140 -7.55 10.69 -2.47
CA ILE A 140 -6.61 11.64 -1.85
C ILE A 140 -7.30 12.99 -1.77
N THR A 141 -7.62 13.44 -0.57
CA THR A 141 -8.41 14.67 -0.35
C THR A 141 -7.55 15.88 0.02
N ARG A 142 -6.34 15.63 0.52
CA ARG A 142 -5.37 16.65 0.89
C ARG A 142 -3.97 16.07 0.83
N MET A 143 -2.99 16.92 0.53
CA MET A 143 -1.56 16.60 0.60
C MET A 143 -0.80 17.87 1.02
N GLY A 144 0.36 17.70 1.66
CA GLY A 144 1.32 18.78 1.86
C GLY A 144 2.04 19.17 0.55
N LYS A 145 2.95 20.14 0.63
CA LYS A 145 3.69 20.61 -0.56
C LYS A 145 4.71 19.56 -1.00
N VAL A 146 4.63 19.11 -2.24
CA VAL A 146 5.59 18.18 -2.84
C VAL A 146 6.99 18.81 -2.91
N ARG A 147 8.02 17.98 -2.69
CA ARG A 147 9.43 18.41 -2.75
C ARG A 147 10.31 17.36 -3.40
N LEU A 148 11.44 17.82 -3.93
CA LEU A 148 12.56 16.97 -4.33
C LEU A 148 13.67 17.11 -3.31
N CYS A 149 14.19 15.97 -2.88
CA CYS A 149 15.34 15.84 -1.99
C CYS A 149 16.46 15.09 -2.72
N SER A 150 17.68 15.34 -2.26
CA SER A 150 18.90 14.75 -2.83
C SER A 150 19.18 13.35 -2.31
N ASP A 151 18.75 13.05 -1.07
CA ASP A 151 18.89 11.74 -0.43
C ASP A 151 17.65 11.35 0.38
N ALA A 152 17.60 10.08 0.82
CA ALA A 152 16.49 9.53 1.57
C ALA A 152 16.40 10.09 3.00
N SER A 153 17.52 10.47 3.62
CA SER A 153 17.55 11.04 4.97
C SER A 153 16.89 12.42 4.97
N GLU A 154 17.29 13.29 4.04
CA GLU A 154 16.67 14.60 3.81
C GLU A 154 15.15 14.48 3.57
N ALA A 155 14.76 13.48 2.77
CA ALA A 155 13.34 13.21 2.49
C ALA A 155 12.55 12.82 3.76
N LEU A 156 13.12 11.97 4.61
CA LEU A 156 12.50 11.55 5.88
C LEU A 156 12.48 12.68 6.92
N GLU A 157 13.54 13.48 7.01
CA GLU A 157 13.59 14.68 7.84
C GLU A 157 12.49 15.68 7.45
N HIS A 158 12.24 15.84 6.14
CA HIS A 158 11.18 16.71 5.66
C HIS A 158 9.78 16.23 6.06
N ILE A 159 9.56 14.92 6.12
CA ILE A 159 8.30 14.33 6.62
C ILE A 159 8.20 14.52 8.13
N GLY A 160 9.31 14.41 8.86
CA GLY A 160 9.41 14.65 10.29
C GLY A 160 8.91 13.48 11.14
N VAL A 161 7.59 13.34 11.29
CA VAL A 161 6.96 12.35 12.18
C VAL A 161 6.32 11.20 11.42
N GLY A 162 6.02 10.11 12.12
CA GLY A 162 5.36 8.93 11.55
C GLY A 162 6.23 7.68 11.61
N TYR A 163 5.71 6.61 11.01
CA TYR A 163 6.30 5.28 11.04
C TYR A 163 6.61 4.80 9.63
N ALA A 164 7.89 4.63 9.32
CA ALA A 164 8.33 3.92 8.13
C ALA A 164 7.92 2.45 8.24
N VAL A 165 7.29 1.91 7.21
CA VAL A 165 6.94 0.50 7.14
C VAL A 165 8.13 -0.27 6.61
N MET A 166 8.63 -1.20 7.43
CA MET A 166 9.83 -1.99 7.14
C MET A 166 9.51 -3.49 7.01
N ASP A 167 10.19 -4.17 6.09
CA ASP A 167 10.12 -5.61 5.90
C ASP A 167 10.77 -6.35 7.08
N ARG A 168 10.10 -7.39 7.59
CA ARG A 168 10.60 -8.27 8.66
C ARG A 168 10.73 -9.73 8.24
N ARG A 169 11.04 -9.97 6.95
CA ARG A 169 11.40 -11.32 6.46
C ARG A 169 12.51 -12.00 7.25
N ASP A 170 13.41 -11.25 7.91
CA ASP A 170 14.41 -11.80 8.84
C ASP A 170 13.81 -12.69 9.93
N LEU A 171 12.58 -12.39 10.36
CA LEU A 171 11.88 -13.18 11.38
C LEU A 171 11.34 -14.50 10.84
N LEU A 172 11.16 -14.62 9.53
CA LEU A 172 10.58 -15.79 8.85
C LEU A 172 11.64 -16.69 8.19
N GLU A 173 12.86 -16.19 8.06
CA GLU A 173 13.98 -16.90 7.41
C GLU A 173 14.96 -17.49 8.44
N ARG A 174 14.56 -17.58 9.72
CA ARG A 174 15.40 -18.15 10.79
C ARG A 174 15.67 -19.63 10.54
N GLU A 175 16.95 -20.00 10.53
CA GLU A 175 17.39 -21.40 10.39
C GLU A 175 16.78 -22.27 11.51
N GLY A 176 16.30 -23.46 11.12
CA GLY A 176 15.74 -24.45 12.06
C GLY A 176 14.33 -24.17 12.59
N ALA A 177 13.70 -23.05 12.21
CA ALA A 177 12.41 -22.63 12.79
C ALA A 177 11.16 -23.25 12.15
N GLY A 178 11.29 -24.31 11.34
CA GLY A 178 10.15 -25.05 10.78
C GLY A 178 9.40 -24.31 9.65
N ASN A 179 8.08 -24.47 9.59
CA ASN A 179 7.22 -23.93 8.55
C ASN A 179 7.12 -22.39 8.63
N ARG A 180 7.39 -21.68 7.53
CA ARG A 180 7.30 -20.20 7.46
C ARG A 180 5.92 -19.65 7.82
N ALA A 181 4.85 -20.38 7.50
CA ALA A 181 3.50 -19.96 7.86
C ALA A 181 3.28 -19.99 9.39
N GLU A 182 3.83 -20.99 10.07
CA GLU A 182 3.77 -21.09 11.53
C GLU A 182 4.58 -19.97 12.19
N GLN A 183 5.78 -19.70 11.68
CA GLN A 183 6.60 -18.57 12.15
C GLN A 183 5.89 -17.22 11.95
N PHE A 184 5.21 -17.05 10.82
CA PHE A 184 4.44 -15.85 10.53
C PHE A 184 3.29 -15.66 11.53
N VAL A 185 2.51 -16.72 11.78
CA VAL A 185 1.42 -16.68 12.77
C VAL A 185 1.97 -16.43 14.18
N ALA A 186 3.07 -17.09 14.55
CA ALA A 186 3.72 -16.91 15.84
C ALA A 186 4.24 -15.47 16.03
N ALA A 187 4.85 -14.88 15.00
CA ALA A 187 5.35 -13.50 15.05
C ALA A 187 4.21 -12.48 15.20
N LEU A 188 3.08 -12.66 14.49
CA LEU A 188 1.91 -11.78 14.62
C LEU A 188 1.19 -11.94 15.96
N GLY A 189 1.18 -13.14 16.52
CA GLY A 189 0.59 -13.43 17.83
C GLY A 189 1.50 -13.09 19.01
N TYR A 190 2.75 -12.69 18.74
CA TYR A 190 3.74 -12.41 19.77
C TYR A 190 3.36 -11.16 20.56
N LYS A 191 3.31 -11.29 21.89
CA LYS A 191 3.14 -10.14 22.79
C LYS A 191 4.51 -9.53 23.03
N PRO A 192 4.76 -8.30 22.56
CA PRO A 192 6.08 -7.70 22.68
C PRO A 192 6.43 -7.41 24.13
N VAL A 193 7.71 -7.60 24.45
CA VAL A 193 8.33 -7.27 25.73
C VAL A 193 9.17 -6.01 25.54
N GLU A 194 9.32 -5.23 26.60
CA GLU A 194 10.13 -4.01 26.54
C GLU A 194 11.57 -4.33 26.08
N GLY A 195 12.04 -3.62 25.05
CA GLY A 195 13.41 -3.73 24.53
C GLY A 195 13.67 -4.81 23.48
N ASP A 196 12.72 -5.71 23.18
CA ASP A 196 12.94 -6.81 22.23
C ASP A 196 12.93 -6.38 20.74
N GLY A 197 12.45 -5.17 20.44
CA GLY A 197 12.34 -4.66 19.09
C GLY A 197 11.24 -5.31 18.23
N MET A 198 10.30 -6.05 18.84
CA MET A 198 9.20 -6.77 18.18
C MET A 198 7.86 -6.04 18.26
N ASN A 199 7.87 -4.77 18.69
CA ASN A 199 6.68 -3.92 18.76
C ASN A 199 6.12 -3.59 17.38
N TRP A 200 4.78 -3.47 17.28
CA TRP A 200 4.06 -3.04 16.08
C TRP A 200 4.38 -3.84 14.81
N LEU A 201 4.45 -5.16 14.95
CA LEU A 201 4.41 -6.06 13.80
C LEU A 201 3.01 -6.04 13.17
N SER A 202 2.99 -6.19 11.86
CA SER A 202 1.78 -6.29 11.05
C SER A 202 2.05 -7.15 9.83
N ALA A 203 1.04 -7.35 9.01
CA ALA A 203 1.16 -8.09 7.78
C ALA A 203 0.56 -7.28 6.64
N THR A 204 1.07 -7.51 5.43
CA THR A 204 0.50 -6.91 4.22
C THR A 204 0.83 -7.74 2.99
N CYS A 205 0.11 -7.49 1.91
CA CYS A 205 0.42 -8.05 0.60
C CYS A 205 1.66 -7.35 0.03
N LEU A 206 2.71 -8.11 -0.23
CA LEU A 206 3.97 -7.63 -0.79
C LEU A 206 4.15 -8.08 -2.25
N GLY A 207 3.26 -8.89 -2.80
CA GLY A 207 3.40 -9.36 -4.17
C GLY A 207 2.37 -10.39 -4.56
N TYR A 208 2.61 -11.03 -5.69
CA TYR A 208 1.76 -12.08 -6.23
C TYR A 208 2.62 -13.19 -6.85
N ALA A 209 2.18 -14.43 -6.66
CA ALA A 209 2.71 -15.59 -7.37
C ALA A 209 1.66 -16.09 -8.36
N ALA A 210 2.03 -16.20 -9.63
CA ALA A 210 1.17 -16.73 -10.67
C ALA A 210 0.93 -18.23 -10.44
N THR A 211 -0.33 -18.64 -10.50
CA THR A 211 -0.76 -20.04 -10.40
C THR A 211 -1.04 -20.66 -11.76
N THR A 212 -0.92 -19.86 -12.83
CA THR A 212 -1.11 -20.27 -14.21
C THR A 212 -0.08 -19.57 -15.11
N PRO A 213 0.22 -20.13 -16.30
CA PRO A 213 1.08 -19.45 -17.27
C PRO A 213 0.51 -18.13 -17.78
N PHE A 214 1.40 -17.22 -18.16
CA PHE A 214 1.07 -15.99 -18.86
C PHE A 214 0.60 -16.29 -20.27
N GLU A 215 -0.67 -15.99 -20.58
CA GLU A 215 -1.29 -16.28 -21.88
C GLU A 215 -2.34 -15.22 -22.23
N LYS A 216 -2.65 -15.10 -23.53
CA LYS A 216 -3.78 -14.29 -24.02
C LYS A 216 -5.10 -14.95 -23.63
N ARG A 217 -5.96 -14.22 -22.92
CA ARG A 217 -7.28 -14.67 -22.48
C ARG A 217 -8.34 -13.63 -22.83
N SER A 218 -9.60 -14.06 -23.00
CA SER A 218 -10.73 -13.16 -23.26
C SER A 218 -11.08 -12.33 -22.03
N GLY A 219 -11.50 -11.07 -22.24
CA GLY A 219 -11.96 -10.19 -21.15
C GLY A 219 -10.85 -9.56 -20.30
N VAL A 220 -9.58 -9.70 -20.70
CA VAL A 220 -8.43 -9.11 -20.01
C VAL A 220 -8.35 -7.60 -20.25
N ARG A 221 -7.88 -6.86 -19.25
CA ARG A 221 -7.66 -5.41 -19.36
C ARG A 221 -6.52 -5.10 -20.32
N GLU A 222 -6.71 -4.09 -21.17
CA GLU A 222 -5.67 -3.52 -22.04
C GLU A 222 -4.97 -4.54 -22.97
N GLY A 223 -5.54 -5.75 -23.14
CA GLY A 223 -5.03 -6.76 -24.08
C GLY A 223 -3.69 -7.40 -23.71
N TYR A 224 -3.17 -7.18 -22.49
CA TYR A 224 -1.93 -7.82 -22.02
C TYR A 224 -2.09 -9.33 -21.86
N GLU A 225 -0.96 -10.04 -21.76
CA GLU A 225 -0.98 -11.41 -21.24
C GLU A 225 -1.49 -11.40 -19.80
N HIS A 226 -2.19 -12.48 -19.44
CA HIS A 226 -2.82 -12.62 -18.14
C HIS A 226 -2.27 -13.85 -17.45
N ALA A 227 -2.30 -13.88 -16.12
CA ALA A 227 -2.15 -15.08 -15.31
C ALA A 227 -3.04 -14.92 -14.08
N PHE A 228 -3.68 -16.01 -13.64
CA PHE A 228 -4.22 -16.06 -12.29
C PHE A 228 -3.09 -16.11 -11.28
N ALA A 229 -3.28 -15.48 -10.13
CA ALA A 229 -2.24 -15.35 -9.12
C ALA A 229 -2.81 -15.36 -7.70
N GLU A 230 -1.97 -15.74 -6.75
CA GLU A 230 -2.25 -15.70 -5.32
C GLU A 230 -1.40 -14.64 -4.62
N PRO A 231 -1.91 -13.98 -3.56
CA PRO A 231 -1.19 -12.93 -2.86
C PRO A 231 -0.03 -13.49 -2.03
N LEU A 232 1.12 -12.83 -2.12
CA LEU A 232 2.25 -13.06 -1.23
C LEU A 232 2.17 -12.11 -0.05
N VAL A 233 1.80 -12.65 1.11
CA VAL A 233 1.69 -11.89 2.35
C VAL A 233 3.00 -11.98 3.12
N GLY A 234 3.54 -10.82 3.51
CA GLY A 234 4.77 -10.72 4.28
C GLY A 234 4.56 -10.02 5.62
N LEU A 235 5.54 -10.21 6.50
CA LEU A 235 5.59 -9.56 7.82
C LEU A 235 6.26 -8.19 7.69
N VAL A 236 5.65 -7.18 8.26
CA VAL A 236 6.17 -5.81 8.27
C VAL A 236 6.14 -5.22 9.67
N GLN A 237 6.89 -4.15 9.88
CA GLN A 237 6.95 -3.42 11.14
C GLN A 237 6.80 -1.92 10.92
N TYR A 238 6.08 -1.27 11.83
CA TYR A 238 6.04 0.19 11.91
C TYR A 238 7.22 0.70 12.74
N VAL A 239 8.19 1.35 12.10
CA VAL A 239 9.40 1.86 12.74
C VAL A 239 9.37 3.40 12.73
N PRO A 240 9.50 4.08 13.89
CA PRO A 240 9.50 5.53 13.93
C PRO A 240 10.60 6.13 13.04
N ILE A 241 10.29 7.17 12.26
CA ILE A 241 11.28 7.86 11.38
C ILE A 241 12.55 8.22 12.13
N ARG A 242 12.42 8.75 13.36
CA ARG A 242 13.58 9.10 14.19
C ARG A 242 14.55 7.94 14.37
N ARG A 243 14.06 6.71 14.54
CA ARG A 243 14.89 5.51 14.69
C ARG A 243 15.57 5.08 13.38
N CYS A 244 14.98 5.44 12.23
CA CYS A 244 15.57 5.25 10.92
C CYS A 244 16.70 6.27 10.69
N LEU A 245 16.50 7.53 11.07
CA LEU A 245 17.49 8.60 10.96
C LEU A 245 18.67 8.40 11.93
N ASP A 246 18.40 8.16 13.21
CA ASP A 246 19.44 7.98 14.25
C ASP A 246 20.39 6.80 13.94
N GLY A 247 19.94 5.81 13.17
CA GLY A 247 20.73 4.63 12.81
C GLY A 247 21.42 4.70 11.45
N ASP A 248 21.29 5.82 10.73
CA ASP A 248 21.69 5.94 9.32
C ASP A 248 21.12 4.79 8.46
N ARG A 249 19.78 4.63 8.57
CA ARG A 249 19.00 3.57 7.94
C ARG A 249 17.90 4.11 7.03
N ALA A 250 17.99 5.36 6.60
CA ALA A 250 16.98 5.96 5.71
C ALA A 250 16.83 5.14 4.43
N ASP A 251 17.93 4.70 3.82
CA ASP A 251 17.91 3.87 2.61
C ASP A 251 17.26 2.49 2.82
N GLN A 252 17.27 1.95 4.04
CA GLN A 252 16.59 0.67 4.35
C GLN A 252 15.07 0.80 4.37
N THR A 253 14.53 2.03 4.41
CA THR A 253 13.09 2.27 4.32
C THR A 253 12.56 2.15 2.89
N LEU A 254 13.45 2.08 1.90
CA LEU A 254 13.13 2.09 0.48
C LEU A 254 12.75 0.70 -0.01
N TRP A 255 11.46 0.51 -0.31
CA TRP A 255 10.96 -0.65 -1.04
C TRP A 255 11.36 -0.57 -2.50
N ARG A 256 11.66 -1.73 -3.10
CA ARG A 256 11.93 -1.95 -4.52
C ARG A 256 11.03 -3.06 -5.03
N SER A 257 10.95 -3.25 -6.35
CA SER A 257 10.26 -4.40 -6.94
C SER A 257 11.18 -5.29 -7.75
N GLU A 258 10.83 -6.56 -7.82
CA GLU A 258 11.49 -7.52 -8.70
C GLU A 258 10.50 -8.59 -9.18
N TRP A 259 10.86 -9.21 -10.30
CA TRP A 259 10.41 -10.56 -10.64
C TRP A 259 11.43 -11.54 -10.05
N ALA A 260 11.15 -12.07 -8.86
CA ALA A 260 12.05 -12.99 -8.15
C ALA A 260 12.22 -14.31 -8.92
N THR A 261 11.15 -14.73 -9.59
CA THR A 261 11.11 -15.79 -10.60
C THR A 261 10.19 -15.33 -11.73
N PRO A 262 10.16 -16.00 -12.90
CA PRO A 262 9.28 -15.62 -14.01
C PRO A 262 7.78 -15.56 -13.66
N ASP A 263 7.37 -16.23 -12.59
CA ASP A 263 6.00 -16.34 -12.09
C ASP A 263 5.77 -15.59 -10.76
N VAL A 264 6.78 -14.96 -10.16
CA VAL A 264 6.66 -14.28 -8.87
C VAL A 264 7.10 -12.83 -8.96
N TYR A 265 6.13 -11.92 -8.80
CA TYR A 265 6.39 -10.48 -8.65
C TYR A 265 6.23 -10.07 -7.19
N ARG A 266 7.21 -9.34 -6.65
CA ARG A 266 7.13 -8.82 -5.28
C ARG A 266 7.80 -7.47 -5.13
N ILE A 267 7.45 -6.78 -4.06
CA ILE A 267 8.24 -5.71 -3.48
C ILE A 267 9.04 -6.23 -2.28
N TYR A 268 10.21 -5.64 -2.06
CA TYR A 268 11.13 -6.02 -0.99
C TYR A 268 11.94 -4.81 -0.53
N GLN A 269 12.54 -4.90 0.66
CA GLN A 269 13.59 -3.99 1.10
C GLN A 269 14.91 -4.75 1.21
N ASP A 270 16.00 -4.04 0.95
CA ASP A 270 17.34 -4.58 1.17
C ASP A 270 17.55 -4.81 2.68
N GLN A 271 17.78 -6.06 3.07
CA GLN A 271 18.11 -6.45 4.44
C GLN A 271 19.60 -6.13 4.69
N ARG A 272 19.95 -5.66 5.89
CA ARG A 272 21.36 -5.58 6.33
C ARG A 272 21.82 -6.91 6.92
#